data_AF-A0A520BJ80-F1
#
_entry.id   AF-A0A520BJ80-F1
#
_cell.length_a   1.000
_cell.length_b   1.000
_cell.length_c   1.000
_cell.angle_alpha   90.00
_cell.angle_beta   90.00
_cell.angle_gamma   90.00
#
_symmetry.space_group_name_H-M   'P 1'
#
loop_
_entity.id
_entity.type
_entity.pdbx_description
1 polymer ?
#
loop_
_entity_poly.entity_id
_entity_poly.type
_entity_poly.pdbx_seq_one_letter_code
_entity_poly.pdbx_strand_id
1 'polypeptide(L)'
;MKTKRFLWAVLLFSGLISKLSAQDFYPTNLTAIIYTDDKNVIKINDNYINHKGFLWLNDSTYAKKDLSALIQLATKNTDKFLEVQVNYYLTNNNLEAFIKRSDSAGLDKIGLDKYEKTYKKNYYKLVIKRGVLFDNRKYNLIAFSQRMEVDTAKNKNAAKKFDYFDNYPFQNSVWYLDTEKIDTRKGNDDKSKYVVTLAPDKITDTKIEFLDDINFKIIFGSAQERQTITGKYNLYSYWRSRGIYANEISFQPKEIPVKTKVKLGYKEPVLEFNYANAPKNTLNYFKYWFKHTSYKVRLENGNRINLTKEVDNNPPVEFSPNHKN
;
A
#
# COMPACT_ATOMS: atom_id res chain seq x y z
N MET A 1 -16.45 -25.35 -40.62
CA MET A 1 -15.61 -25.61 -39.43
C MET A 1 -14.64 -24.45 -39.18
N LYS A 2 -15.02 -23.42 -38.41
CA LYS A 2 -14.12 -22.32 -38.00
C LYS A 2 -14.55 -21.73 -36.65
N THR A 3 -14.36 -22.46 -35.55
CA THR A 3 -14.61 -21.97 -34.18
C THR A 3 -13.64 -22.61 -33.19
N LYS A 4 -12.33 -22.49 -33.43
CA LYS A 4 -11.29 -22.98 -32.50
C LYS A 4 -10.17 -21.98 -32.18
N ARG A 5 -10.33 -20.70 -32.47
CA ARG A 5 -9.29 -19.67 -32.18
C ARG A 5 -9.68 -18.61 -31.15
N PHE A 6 -10.93 -18.58 -30.67
CA PHE A 6 -11.40 -17.53 -29.76
C PHE A 6 -11.29 -17.87 -28.26
N LEU A 7 -11.01 -19.12 -27.89
CA LEU A 7 -10.93 -19.52 -26.48
C LEU A 7 -9.57 -19.19 -25.81
N TRP A 8 -8.51 -19.02 -26.59
CA TRP A 8 -7.17 -18.74 -26.05
C TRP A 8 -6.99 -17.28 -25.60
N ALA A 9 -7.72 -16.33 -26.19
CA ALA A 9 -7.66 -14.92 -25.79
C ALA A 9 -8.37 -14.66 -24.45
N VAL A 10 -9.43 -15.40 -24.13
CA VAL A 10 -10.17 -15.25 -22.86
C VAL A 10 -9.39 -15.88 -21.69
N LEU A 11 -8.65 -16.96 -21.93
CA LEU A 11 -7.80 -17.60 -20.91
C LEU A 11 -6.50 -16.81 -20.62
N LEU A 12 -6.00 -16.03 -21.58
CA LEU A 12 -4.80 -15.20 -21.40
C LEU A 12 -5.06 -13.94 -20.55
N PHE A 13 -6.30 -13.44 -20.49
CA PHE A 13 -6.66 -12.32 -19.60
C PHE A 13 -7.08 -12.74 -18.19
N SER A 14 -7.50 -13.99 -17.98
CA SER A 14 -7.74 -14.52 -16.62
C SER A 14 -6.46 -14.97 -15.91
N GLY A 15 -5.36 -15.16 -16.63
CA GLY A 15 -4.12 -15.76 -16.13
C GLY A 15 -3.13 -14.83 -15.39
N LEU A 16 -3.43 -13.54 -15.25
CA LEU A 16 -2.52 -12.56 -14.61
C LEU A 16 -3.05 -11.96 -13.30
N ILE A 17 -4.21 -12.37 -12.80
CA ILE A 17 -4.80 -11.85 -11.55
C ILE A 17 -4.57 -12.81 -10.35
N SER A 18 -4.08 -14.02 -10.62
CA SER A 18 -3.84 -15.02 -9.56
C SER A 18 -2.43 -14.91 -8.98
N LYS A 19 -2.20 -13.92 -8.11
CA LYS A 19 -1.18 -13.99 -7.05
C LYS A 19 -1.45 -12.83 -6.08
N LEU A 20 -1.68 -13.17 -4.80
CA LEU A 20 -1.68 -12.31 -3.59
C LEU A 20 -3.01 -12.04 -2.85
N SER A 21 -4.07 -12.82 -3.06
CA SER A 21 -5.37 -12.59 -2.37
C SER A 21 -5.34 -12.70 -0.83
N ALA A 22 -4.34 -13.35 -0.23
CA ALA A 22 -4.23 -13.44 1.24
C ALA A 22 -3.46 -12.27 1.87
N GLN A 23 -2.76 -11.45 1.08
CA GLN A 23 -1.96 -10.33 1.59
C GLN A 23 -2.71 -9.00 1.59
N ASP A 24 -3.89 -8.92 0.96
CA ASP A 24 -4.62 -7.66 0.81
C ASP A 24 -5.26 -7.16 2.11
N PHE A 25 -5.53 -8.06 3.06
CA PHE A 25 -6.22 -7.75 4.30
C PHE A 25 -5.45 -8.34 5.47
N TYR A 26 -4.72 -7.46 6.16
CA TYR A 26 -3.85 -7.78 7.28
C TYR A 26 -4.31 -6.98 8.52
N PRO A 27 -4.08 -7.45 9.77
CA PRO A 27 -4.44 -6.75 11.00
C PRO A 27 -4.20 -5.24 11.03
N THR A 28 -3.06 -4.76 10.55
CA THR A 28 -2.75 -3.31 10.54
C THR A 28 -3.58 -2.53 9.54
N ASN A 29 -4.19 -3.20 8.55
CA ASN A 29 -5.10 -2.59 7.59
C ASN A 29 -6.55 -2.59 8.08
N LEU A 30 -6.88 -3.21 9.21
CA LEU A 30 -8.27 -3.35 9.62
C LEU A 30 -8.96 -2.00 9.82
N THR A 31 -8.27 -1.06 10.43
CA THR A 31 -8.76 0.32 10.59
C THR A 31 -8.95 1.02 9.25
N ALA A 32 -8.32 0.56 8.17
CA ALA A 32 -8.58 1.06 6.83
C ALA A 32 -9.82 0.41 6.18
N ILE A 33 -10.20 -0.80 6.60
CA ILE A 33 -11.39 -1.54 6.10
C ILE A 33 -12.68 -1.02 6.72
N ILE A 34 -12.65 -0.46 7.92
CA ILE A 34 -13.83 0.03 8.63
C ILE A 34 -13.71 1.51 8.97
N TYR A 35 -14.84 2.19 9.09
CA TYR A 35 -14.90 3.57 9.58
C TYR A 35 -16.17 3.78 10.43
N THR A 36 -16.19 4.86 11.20
CA THR A 36 -17.38 5.32 11.93
C THR A 36 -18.03 6.48 11.17
N ASP A 37 -19.29 6.32 10.78
CA ASP A 37 -20.03 7.37 10.09
C ASP A 37 -20.49 8.49 11.05
N ASP A 38 -21.15 9.52 10.52
CA ASP A 38 -21.61 10.67 11.31
C ASP A 38 -22.72 10.31 12.32
N LYS A 39 -23.33 9.13 12.18
CA LYS A 39 -24.33 8.58 13.12
C LYS A 39 -23.68 7.63 14.14
N ASN A 40 -22.35 7.58 14.22
CA ASN A 40 -21.58 6.66 15.05
C ASN A 40 -21.83 5.17 14.72
N VAL A 41 -22.25 4.86 13.50
CA VAL A 41 -22.39 3.49 13.01
C VAL A 41 -21.08 3.05 12.37
N ILE A 42 -20.60 1.87 12.75
CA ILE A 42 -19.41 1.27 12.15
C ILE A 42 -19.80 0.64 10.82
N LYS A 43 -19.10 1.03 9.76
CA LYS A 43 -19.33 0.59 8.38
C LYS A 43 -18.04 0.11 7.75
N ILE A 44 -18.18 -0.63 6.66
CA ILE A 44 -17.05 -0.96 5.78
C ILE A 44 -16.72 0.26 4.93
N ASN A 45 -15.44 0.62 4.87
CA ASN A 45 -14.87 1.66 4.02
C ASN A 45 -14.89 1.19 2.56
N ASP A 46 -16.00 1.46 1.90
CA ASP A 46 -16.28 1.14 0.51
C ASP A 46 -15.18 1.63 -0.43
N ASN A 47 -14.67 2.85 -0.24
CA ASN A 47 -13.57 3.36 -1.05
C ASN A 47 -12.33 2.46 -0.97
N TYR A 48 -11.89 2.05 0.22
CA TYR A 48 -10.72 1.16 0.36
C TYR A 48 -10.96 -0.19 -0.31
N ILE A 49 -12.10 -0.83 -0.05
CA ILE A 49 -12.34 -2.20 -0.52
C ILE A 49 -12.77 -2.28 -1.99
N ASN A 50 -13.40 -1.23 -2.54
CA ASN A 50 -13.75 -1.15 -3.97
C ASN A 50 -12.48 -1.07 -4.83
N HIS A 51 -11.46 -0.33 -4.37
CA HIS A 51 -10.14 -0.33 -5.01
C HIS A 51 -9.44 -1.70 -4.96
N LYS A 52 -9.78 -2.52 -3.96
CA LYS A 52 -9.37 -3.93 -3.90
C LYS A 52 -10.29 -4.84 -4.72
N GLY A 53 -11.25 -4.32 -5.49
CA GLY A 53 -12.13 -5.06 -6.39
C GLY A 53 -13.26 -5.82 -5.70
N PHE A 54 -13.57 -5.49 -4.45
CA PHE A 54 -14.79 -5.97 -3.79
C PHE A 54 -15.95 -5.08 -4.18
N LEU A 55 -17.11 -5.68 -4.42
CA LEU A 55 -18.33 -4.99 -4.78
C LEU A 55 -19.33 -5.14 -3.64
N TRP A 56 -20.14 -4.10 -3.44
CA TRP A 56 -21.20 -4.12 -2.44
C TRP A 56 -22.18 -5.26 -2.72
N LEU A 57 -22.44 -6.09 -1.70
CA LEU A 57 -23.45 -7.16 -1.75
C LEU A 57 -24.64 -6.82 -0.85
N ASN A 58 -24.36 -6.33 0.36
CA ASN A 58 -25.35 -5.80 1.30
C ASN A 58 -24.64 -4.91 2.35
N ASP A 59 -25.42 -4.34 3.27
CA ASP A 59 -24.94 -3.38 4.27
C ASP A 59 -23.75 -3.82 5.12
N SER A 60 -23.56 -5.14 5.30
CA SER A 60 -22.46 -5.70 6.10
C SER A 60 -21.47 -6.52 5.29
N THR A 61 -21.69 -6.70 3.98
CA THR A 61 -20.93 -7.67 3.17
C THR A 61 -20.55 -7.11 1.81
N TYR A 62 -19.30 -7.34 1.43
CA TYR A 62 -18.78 -7.07 0.09
C TYR A 62 -18.10 -8.31 -0.47
N ALA A 63 -18.15 -8.50 -1.78
CA ALA A 63 -17.63 -9.71 -2.42
C ALA A 63 -16.90 -9.40 -3.73
N LYS A 64 -15.89 -10.22 -4.05
CA LYS A 64 -15.35 -10.26 -5.41
C LYS A 64 -16.43 -10.73 -6.39
N LYS A 65 -16.39 -10.25 -7.64
CA LYS A 65 -17.35 -10.64 -8.69
C LYS A 65 -17.44 -12.15 -8.92
N ASP A 66 -16.33 -12.87 -8.77
CA ASP A 66 -16.23 -14.32 -8.91
C ASP A 66 -16.51 -15.10 -7.61
N LEU A 67 -16.81 -14.39 -6.51
CA LEU A 67 -17.01 -14.91 -5.17
C LEU A 67 -15.80 -15.69 -4.62
N SER A 68 -14.60 -15.43 -5.15
CA SER A 68 -13.34 -15.98 -4.64
C SER A 68 -12.99 -15.45 -3.25
N ALA A 69 -13.51 -14.27 -2.90
CA ALA A 69 -13.34 -13.69 -1.58
C ALA A 69 -14.52 -12.80 -1.19
N LEU A 70 -14.76 -12.69 0.13
CA LEU A 70 -15.79 -11.84 0.73
C LEU A 70 -15.24 -11.17 1.99
N ILE A 71 -15.74 -9.97 2.27
CA ILE A 71 -15.50 -9.24 3.51
C ILE A 71 -16.84 -9.03 4.17
N GLN A 72 -16.96 -9.43 5.43
CA GLN A 72 -18.15 -9.20 6.24
C GLN A 72 -17.79 -8.49 7.54
N LEU A 73 -18.56 -7.46 7.88
CA LEU A 73 -18.48 -6.76 9.16
C LEU A 73 -19.49 -7.33 10.14
N ALA A 74 -19.05 -7.65 11.35
CA ALA A 74 -19.89 -8.00 12.48
C ALA A 74 -19.56 -7.09 13.66
N THR A 75 -20.58 -6.60 14.35
CA THR A 75 -20.43 -5.78 15.55
C THR A 75 -21.23 -6.38 16.69
N LYS A 76 -20.61 -6.49 17.86
CA LYS A 76 -21.26 -6.90 19.10
C LYS A 76 -21.13 -5.76 20.10
N ASN A 77 -22.25 -5.11 20.39
CA ASN A 77 -22.33 -4.04 21.37
C ASN A 77 -23.03 -4.55 22.63
N THR A 78 -22.39 -4.40 23.79
CA THR A 78 -22.91 -4.79 25.09
C THR A 78 -22.72 -3.64 26.08
N ASP A 79 -23.30 -3.78 27.28
CA ASP A 79 -23.07 -2.90 28.41
C ASP A 79 -21.59 -2.81 28.83
N LYS A 80 -20.81 -3.88 28.60
CA LYS A 80 -19.42 -4.01 29.04
C LYS A 80 -18.39 -3.72 27.97
N PHE A 81 -18.71 -3.98 26.70
CA PHE A 81 -17.75 -3.82 25.61
C PHE A 81 -18.44 -3.60 24.26
N LEU A 82 -17.69 -2.95 23.36
CA LEU A 82 -17.93 -2.96 21.92
C LEU A 82 -16.86 -3.83 21.27
N GLU A 83 -17.28 -4.86 20.55
CA GLU A 83 -16.42 -5.70 19.71
C GLU A 83 -16.79 -5.50 18.24
N VAL A 84 -15.76 -5.26 17.43
CA VAL A 84 -15.86 -5.09 15.99
C VAL A 84 -15.04 -6.19 15.35
N GLN A 85 -15.65 -6.97 14.47
CA GLN A 85 -15.01 -8.09 13.81
C GLN A 85 -15.15 -7.95 12.29
N VAL A 86 -14.02 -8.02 11.59
CA VAL A 86 -13.98 -8.14 10.13
C VAL A 86 -13.65 -9.59 9.80
N ASN A 87 -14.55 -10.22 9.06
CA ASN A 87 -14.42 -11.56 8.55
C ASN A 87 -14.00 -11.50 7.09
N TYR A 88 -12.77 -11.94 6.81
CA TYR A 88 -12.27 -12.09 5.46
C TYR A 88 -12.33 -13.56 5.03
N TYR A 89 -13.25 -13.86 4.13
CA TYR A 89 -13.44 -15.18 3.52
C TYR A 89 -12.66 -15.25 2.21
N LEU A 90 -11.89 -16.31 2.00
CA LEU A 90 -11.07 -16.52 0.80
C LEU A 90 -11.06 -17.99 0.39
N THR A 91 -11.15 -18.27 -0.91
CA THR A 91 -11.04 -19.62 -1.46
C THR A 91 -9.59 -20.09 -1.61
N ASN A 92 -8.62 -19.19 -1.45
CA ASN A 92 -7.20 -19.51 -1.58
C ASN A 92 -6.73 -20.42 -0.43
N ASN A 93 -6.05 -21.51 -0.78
CA ASN A 93 -5.58 -22.54 0.14
C ASN A 93 -4.22 -22.20 0.80
N ASN A 94 -3.42 -21.30 0.21
CA ASN A 94 -2.13 -20.93 0.78
C ASN A 94 -2.27 -19.72 1.73
N LEU A 95 -2.24 -20.01 3.03
CA LEU A 95 -2.30 -19.03 4.12
C LEU A 95 -0.91 -18.77 4.75
N GLU A 96 0.15 -19.41 4.29
CA GLU A 96 1.47 -19.37 4.93
C GLU A 96 2.03 -17.95 5.02
N ALA A 97 1.91 -17.17 3.94
CA ALA A 97 2.36 -15.79 3.91
C ALA A 97 1.61 -14.91 4.92
N PHE A 98 0.31 -15.17 5.12
CA PHE A 98 -0.51 -14.45 6.08
C PHE A 98 -0.14 -14.82 7.53
N ILE A 99 0.05 -16.12 7.79
CA ILE A 99 0.47 -16.65 9.09
C ILE A 99 1.83 -16.07 9.49
N LYS A 100 2.82 -16.16 8.60
CA LYS A 100 4.18 -15.64 8.85
C LYS A 100 4.19 -14.14 9.18
N ARG A 101 3.33 -13.36 8.51
CA ARG A 101 3.18 -11.93 8.80
C ARG A 101 2.47 -11.71 10.13
N SER A 102 1.41 -12.46 10.42
CA SER A 102 0.68 -12.38 11.70
C SER A 102 1.60 -12.69 12.89
N ASP A 103 2.51 -13.66 12.73
CA ASP A 103 3.56 -13.96 13.72
C ASP A 103 4.52 -12.75 13.94
N SER A 104 4.67 -11.89 12.93
CA SER A 104 5.51 -10.67 12.97
C SER A 104 4.72 -9.40 13.32
N ALA A 105 3.41 -9.50 13.55
CA ALA A 105 2.52 -8.36 13.82
C ALA A 105 2.69 -7.75 15.22
N GLY A 106 3.54 -8.37 16.05
CA GLY A 106 3.62 -8.08 17.47
C GLY A 106 2.37 -8.52 18.24
N LEU A 107 1.55 -9.43 17.71
CA LEU A 107 0.50 -10.14 18.44
C LEU A 107 1.09 -11.39 19.12
N ASP A 108 0.57 -11.76 20.28
CA ASP A 108 1.02 -12.95 20.99
C ASP A 108 0.31 -14.19 20.42
N LYS A 109 1.10 -15.19 20.00
CA LYS A 109 0.56 -16.45 19.48
C LYS A 109 0.11 -17.33 20.64
N ILE A 110 -1.21 -17.54 20.75
CA ILE A 110 -1.82 -18.34 21.83
C ILE A 110 -2.30 -19.72 21.36
N GLY A 111 -2.16 -20.01 20.07
CA GLY A 111 -2.50 -21.29 19.45
C GLY A 111 -2.06 -21.35 18.00
N LEU A 112 -2.31 -22.48 17.33
CA LEU A 112 -1.84 -22.72 15.95
C LEU A 112 -2.28 -21.62 14.97
N ASP A 113 -3.52 -21.17 15.11
CA ASP A 113 -4.20 -20.24 14.21
C ASP A 113 -4.88 -19.09 14.98
N LYS A 114 -4.35 -18.74 16.16
CA LYS A 114 -4.95 -17.76 17.08
C LYS A 114 -3.88 -16.84 17.66
N TYR A 115 -4.15 -15.55 17.56
CA TYR A 115 -3.26 -14.48 17.97
C TYR A 115 -4.03 -13.42 18.73
N GLU A 116 -3.47 -12.94 19.84
CA GLU A 116 -4.16 -11.99 20.70
C GLU A 116 -3.19 -10.96 21.28
N LYS A 117 -3.68 -9.76 21.59
CA LYS A 117 -2.90 -8.75 22.32
C LYS A 117 -3.81 -7.71 22.95
N THR A 118 -3.46 -7.24 24.14
CA THR A 118 -4.08 -6.06 24.74
C THR A 118 -3.09 -4.90 24.70
N TYR A 119 -3.52 -3.76 24.15
CA TYR A 119 -2.73 -2.53 24.14
C TYR A 119 -3.61 -1.33 24.43
N LYS A 120 -3.22 -0.53 25.44
CA LYS A 120 -3.93 0.71 25.86
C LYS A 120 -5.46 0.51 25.96
N LYS A 121 -5.91 -0.52 26.69
CA LYS A 121 -7.32 -0.91 26.89
C LYS A 121 -8.07 -1.45 25.66
N ASN A 122 -7.41 -1.59 24.51
CA ASN A 122 -7.96 -2.26 23.34
C ASN A 122 -7.43 -3.69 23.26
N TYR A 123 -8.34 -4.65 23.17
CA TYR A 123 -8.02 -6.04 22.93
C TYR A 123 -8.15 -6.35 21.44
N TYR A 124 -7.12 -6.95 20.89
CA TYR A 124 -7.04 -7.35 19.49
C TYR A 124 -6.94 -8.86 19.41
N LYS A 125 -7.64 -9.44 18.45
CA LYS A 125 -7.67 -10.88 18.22
C LYS A 125 -7.67 -11.17 16.74
N LEU A 126 -6.92 -12.19 16.35
CA LEU A 126 -6.95 -12.77 15.02
C LEU A 126 -7.15 -14.28 15.14
N VAL A 127 -8.09 -14.81 14.35
CA VAL A 127 -8.40 -16.23 14.28
C VAL A 127 -8.46 -16.67 12.82
N ILE A 128 -7.75 -17.74 12.49
CA ILE A 128 -7.81 -18.37 11.17
C ILE A 128 -8.60 -19.67 11.30
N LYS A 129 -9.60 -19.85 10.44
CA LYS A 129 -10.39 -21.10 10.35
C LYS A 129 -10.34 -21.61 8.92
N ARG A 130 -10.00 -22.89 8.75
CA ARG A 130 -9.95 -23.52 7.42
C ARG A 130 -11.25 -24.21 7.10
N GLY A 131 -11.69 -24.11 5.86
CA GLY A 131 -12.83 -24.87 5.35
C GLY A 131 -14.18 -24.55 5.99
N VAL A 132 -14.40 -23.30 6.41
CA VAL A 132 -15.71 -22.85 6.88
C VAL A 132 -16.70 -22.78 5.73
N LEU A 133 -17.97 -23.09 6.00
CA LEU A 133 -19.05 -22.93 5.04
C LEU A 133 -19.66 -21.53 5.19
N PHE A 134 -19.77 -20.81 4.08
CA PHE A 134 -20.53 -19.56 3.96
C PHE A 134 -21.36 -19.65 2.68
N ASP A 135 -22.67 -19.53 2.81
CA ASP A 135 -23.63 -19.64 1.70
C ASP A 135 -23.36 -20.85 0.77
N ASN A 136 -23.29 -22.04 1.36
CA ASN A 136 -23.01 -23.32 0.69
C ASN A 136 -21.66 -23.42 -0.06
N ARG A 137 -20.74 -22.47 0.16
CA ARG A 137 -19.38 -22.49 -0.39
C ARG A 137 -18.35 -22.61 0.72
N LYS A 138 -17.26 -23.31 0.43
CA LYS A 138 -16.17 -23.55 1.36
C LYS A 138 -15.11 -22.45 1.23
N TYR A 139 -14.80 -21.79 2.33
CA TYR A 139 -13.80 -20.74 2.43
C TYR A 139 -12.80 -21.03 3.55
N ASN A 140 -11.61 -20.42 3.46
CA ASN A 140 -10.82 -20.12 4.63
C ASN A 140 -11.29 -18.77 5.18
N LEU A 141 -11.37 -18.63 6.50
CA LEU A 141 -11.79 -17.42 7.19
C LEU A 141 -10.63 -16.89 8.02
N ILE A 142 -10.32 -15.62 7.80
CA ILE A 142 -9.48 -14.80 8.65
C ILE A 142 -10.42 -13.83 9.37
N ALA A 143 -10.61 -14.04 10.67
CA ALA A 143 -11.41 -13.16 11.52
C ALA A 143 -10.48 -12.30 12.35
N PHE A 144 -10.58 -10.98 12.20
CA PHE A 144 -9.91 -10.04 13.08
C PHE A 144 -10.94 -9.29 13.91
N SER A 145 -10.73 -9.25 15.22
CA SER A 145 -11.59 -8.55 16.18
C SER A 145 -10.80 -7.48 16.93
N GLN A 146 -11.43 -6.32 17.13
CA GLN A 146 -11.03 -5.32 18.10
C GLN A 146 -12.15 -5.15 19.13
N ARG A 147 -11.82 -5.37 20.41
CA ARG A 147 -12.71 -5.18 21.54
C ARG A 147 -12.25 -4.01 22.40
N MET A 148 -13.16 -3.09 22.66
CA MET A 148 -12.97 -1.92 23.51
C MET A 148 -13.86 -2.08 24.74
N GLU A 149 -13.28 -2.06 25.94
CA GLU A 149 -14.06 -2.05 27.19
C GLU A 149 -14.80 -0.71 27.33
N VAL A 150 -16.07 -0.78 27.73
CA VAL A 150 -16.95 0.39 27.93
C VAL A 150 -16.62 1.01 29.28
N ASP A 151 -15.42 1.54 29.43
CA ASP A 151 -15.01 2.31 30.63
C ASP A 151 -15.38 3.81 30.48
N THR A 152 -16.31 4.13 29.57
CA THR A 152 -16.63 5.51 29.13
C THR A 152 -18.10 5.69 28.75
N ALA A 153 -19.02 5.05 29.48
CA ALA A 153 -20.45 5.32 29.33
C ALA A 153 -20.78 6.73 29.87
N LYS A 154 -21.06 7.67 28.94
CA LYS A 154 -21.66 9.03 29.08
C LYS A 154 -20.85 10.22 28.55
N ASN A 155 -19.95 10.05 27.59
CA ASN A 155 -19.47 11.22 26.85
C ASN A 155 -20.50 11.64 25.79
N LYS A 156 -21.20 12.74 26.07
CA LYS A 156 -22.16 13.44 25.21
C LYS A 156 -21.59 13.88 23.84
N ASN A 157 -20.29 13.70 23.62
CA ASN A 157 -19.62 13.83 22.33
C ASN A 157 -18.87 12.51 22.05
N ALA A 158 -19.55 11.52 21.48
CA ALA A 158 -18.88 10.31 21.03
C ALA A 158 -17.95 10.69 19.86
N ALA A 159 -16.65 10.84 20.14
CA ALA A 159 -15.66 10.96 19.10
C ALA A 159 -15.73 9.73 18.17
N LYS A 160 -15.55 9.95 16.86
CA LYS A 160 -15.49 8.84 15.89
C LYS A 160 -14.44 7.83 16.35
N LYS A 161 -14.82 6.56 16.43
CA LYS A 161 -13.94 5.49 16.94
C LYS A 161 -12.96 4.99 15.88
N PHE A 162 -13.36 5.09 14.61
CA PHE A 162 -12.58 4.71 13.44
C PHE A 162 -12.68 5.81 12.40
N ASP A 163 -11.53 6.33 11.98
CA ASP A 163 -11.46 7.36 10.95
C ASP A 163 -11.75 6.77 9.57
N TYR A 164 -12.32 7.59 8.69
CA TYR A 164 -12.44 7.24 7.28
C TYR A 164 -11.09 7.43 6.59
N PHE A 165 -10.59 6.38 5.95
CA PHE A 165 -9.32 6.41 5.21
C PHE A 165 -9.59 6.56 3.72
N ASP A 166 -9.26 7.73 3.17
CA ASP A 166 -9.39 8.01 1.73
C ASP A 166 -8.11 7.68 0.93
N ASN A 167 -7.24 6.86 1.52
CA ASN A 167 -5.96 6.50 0.91
C ASN A 167 -6.12 5.39 -0.13
N TYR A 168 -5.46 5.55 -1.28
CA TYR A 168 -5.34 4.46 -2.24
C TYR A 168 -4.53 3.29 -1.64
N PRO A 169 -5.03 2.05 -1.70
CA PRO A 169 -4.41 0.93 -1.01
C PRO A 169 -3.35 0.24 -1.89
N PHE A 170 -2.17 0.84 -2.00
CA PHE A 170 -1.07 0.38 -2.87
C PHE A 170 -0.59 -1.06 -2.62
N GLN A 171 -0.82 -1.62 -1.44
CA GLN A 171 -0.37 -2.98 -1.09
C GLN A 171 -0.72 -4.03 -2.17
N ASN A 172 0.23 -4.91 -2.50
CA ASN A 172 0.08 -5.98 -3.50
C ASN A 172 -0.38 -5.50 -4.88
N SER A 173 0.05 -4.31 -5.30
CA SER A 173 -0.30 -3.76 -6.61
C SER A 173 0.93 -3.58 -7.49
N VAL A 174 0.72 -3.66 -8.80
CA VAL A 174 1.75 -3.47 -9.82
C VAL A 174 1.30 -2.37 -10.77
N TRP A 175 2.20 -1.43 -11.03
CA TRP A 175 1.96 -0.28 -11.88
C TRP A 175 3.05 -0.14 -12.90
N TYR A 176 2.67 0.21 -14.12
CA TYR A 176 3.60 0.77 -15.08
C TYR A 176 3.90 2.20 -14.71
N LEU A 177 5.18 2.55 -14.80
CA LEU A 177 5.74 3.74 -14.20
C LEU A 177 6.31 4.64 -15.29
N ASP A 178 5.91 5.90 -15.28
CA ASP A 178 6.60 6.96 -16.02
C ASP A 178 6.93 8.16 -15.12
N THR A 179 7.88 8.97 -15.55
CA THR A 179 8.47 10.07 -14.78
C THR A 179 8.70 11.29 -15.69
N GLU A 180 8.27 12.45 -15.21
CA GLU A 180 8.33 13.71 -15.97
C GLU A 180 8.67 14.90 -15.05
N LYS A 181 9.69 15.67 -15.42
CA LYS A 181 10.02 16.95 -14.79
C LYS A 181 9.37 18.06 -15.61
N ILE A 182 8.52 18.85 -14.98
CA ILE A 182 7.83 19.99 -15.58
C ILE A 182 8.37 21.26 -14.92
N ASP A 183 9.07 22.09 -15.69
CA ASP A 183 9.53 23.38 -15.19
C ASP A 183 8.34 24.35 -15.16
N THR A 184 8.03 24.87 -13.97
CA THR A 184 6.93 25.81 -13.76
C THR A 184 7.49 27.18 -13.41
N ARG A 185 7.29 28.17 -14.29
CA ARG A 185 7.57 29.57 -13.98
C ARG A 185 6.31 30.23 -13.42
N LYS A 186 6.32 30.61 -12.14
CA LYS A 186 5.26 31.42 -11.52
C LYS A 186 5.89 32.67 -10.91
N GLY A 187 5.89 33.77 -11.65
CA GLY A 187 6.53 35.02 -11.23
C GLY A 187 8.05 34.90 -11.17
N ASN A 188 8.66 35.34 -10.07
CA ASN A 188 10.12 35.27 -9.83
C ASN A 188 10.58 33.92 -9.23
N ASP A 189 9.65 32.99 -8.97
CA ASP A 189 9.98 31.68 -8.42
C ASP A 189 10.17 30.67 -9.55
N ASP A 190 11.41 30.22 -9.70
CA ASP A 190 11.80 29.11 -10.55
C ASP A 190 11.56 27.80 -9.79
N LYS A 191 10.46 27.11 -10.12
CA LYS A 191 10.04 25.85 -9.49
C LYS A 191 10.01 24.72 -10.51
N SER A 192 10.38 23.52 -10.07
CA SER A 192 10.22 22.28 -10.83
C SER A 192 9.15 21.41 -10.19
N LYS A 193 8.23 20.90 -11.00
CA LYS A 193 7.27 19.88 -10.58
C LYS A 193 7.72 18.52 -11.12
N TYR A 194 7.97 17.60 -10.21
CA TYR A 194 8.29 16.21 -10.49
C TYR A 194 7.01 15.40 -10.43
N VAL A 195 6.72 14.68 -11.51
CA VAL A 195 5.53 13.84 -11.66
C VAL A 195 5.96 12.41 -11.89
N VAL A 196 5.41 11.51 -11.09
CA VAL A 196 5.52 10.07 -11.25
C VAL A 196 4.13 9.54 -11.59
N THR A 197 3.95 9.05 -12.80
CA THR A 197 2.69 8.50 -13.29
C THR A 197 2.66 6.99 -13.10
N LEU A 198 1.64 6.51 -12.42
CA LEU A 198 1.35 5.10 -12.22
C LEU A 198 0.11 4.72 -13.02
N ALA A 199 0.27 3.79 -13.96
CA ALA A 199 -0.81 3.31 -14.80
C ALA A 199 -0.98 1.79 -14.67
N PRO A 200 -2.23 1.28 -14.68
CA PRO A 200 -2.49 -0.16 -14.65
C PRO A 200 -2.17 -0.81 -16.00
N ASP A 201 -2.33 -0.05 -17.09
CA ASP A 201 -2.00 -0.41 -18.46
C ASP A 201 -0.54 -0.11 -18.80
N LYS A 202 0.02 -0.87 -19.75
CA LYS A 202 1.42 -0.75 -20.16
C LYS A 202 1.64 0.59 -20.89
N ILE A 203 2.22 1.55 -20.17
CA ILE A 203 2.69 2.83 -20.74
C ILE A 203 4.21 2.86 -20.96
N THR A 204 4.97 2.04 -20.22
CA THR A 204 6.43 1.91 -20.32
C THR A 204 6.86 0.46 -20.05
N ASP A 205 8.13 0.12 -20.21
CA ASP A 205 8.68 -1.16 -19.73
C ASP A 205 9.06 -1.15 -18.24
N THR A 206 9.02 0.03 -17.62
CA THR A 206 9.34 0.25 -16.21
C THR A 206 8.12 -0.03 -15.36
N LYS A 207 8.31 -0.73 -14.24
CA LYS A 207 7.25 -1.06 -13.28
C LYS A 207 7.64 -0.72 -11.86
N ILE A 208 6.66 -0.40 -11.05
CA ILE A 208 6.75 -0.43 -9.59
C ILE A 208 5.77 -1.49 -9.05
N GLU A 209 6.29 -2.37 -8.21
CA GLU A 209 5.54 -3.38 -7.48
C GLU A 209 5.54 -2.98 -6.00
N PHE A 210 4.36 -2.72 -5.45
CA PHE A 210 4.16 -2.59 -4.02
C PHE A 210 3.91 -3.99 -3.48
N LEU A 211 4.95 -4.58 -2.91
CA LEU A 211 4.95 -6.00 -2.53
C LEU A 211 4.05 -6.26 -1.33
N ASP A 212 3.93 -5.28 -0.45
CA ASP A 212 3.13 -5.33 0.77
C ASP A 212 2.89 -3.91 1.30
N ASP A 213 2.64 -3.75 2.60
CA ASP A 213 2.39 -2.48 3.31
C ASP A 213 3.60 -1.58 3.49
N ILE A 214 4.81 -2.13 3.35
CA ILE A 214 6.06 -1.42 3.63
C ILE A 214 7.05 -1.56 2.49
N ASN A 215 7.06 -2.66 1.75
CA ASN A 215 8.11 -2.96 0.78
C ASN A 215 7.66 -2.66 -0.65
N PHE A 216 8.57 -2.09 -1.44
CA PHE A 216 8.38 -1.87 -2.86
C PHE A 216 9.58 -2.39 -3.66
N LYS A 217 9.35 -2.56 -4.96
CA LYS A 217 10.34 -2.94 -5.95
C LYS A 217 10.10 -2.19 -7.25
N ILE A 218 11.12 -1.53 -7.80
CA ILE A 218 11.08 -0.94 -9.14
C ILE A 218 11.87 -1.85 -10.07
N ILE A 219 11.29 -2.18 -11.22
CA ILE A 219 11.88 -3.00 -12.28
C ILE A 219 12.00 -2.13 -13.52
N PHE A 220 13.19 -2.08 -14.11
CA PHE A 220 13.48 -1.25 -15.29
C PHE A 220 14.57 -1.87 -16.16
N GLY A 221 14.79 -1.30 -17.35
CA GLY A 221 15.71 -1.84 -18.35
C GLY A 221 15.04 -2.75 -19.36
N SER A 222 15.81 -3.18 -20.36
CA SER A 222 15.31 -4.07 -21.42
C SER A 222 14.90 -5.43 -20.87
N ALA A 223 14.17 -6.22 -21.65
CA ALA A 223 13.79 -7.57 -21.25
C ALA A 223 15.01 -8.47 -20.95
N GLN A 224 16.13 -8.24 -21.63
CA GLN A 224 17.39 -8.98 -21.45
C GLN A 224 18.25 -8.46 -20.29
N GLU A 225 18.14 -7.18 -19.92
CA GLU A 225 18.99 -6.52 -18.91
C GLU A 225 18.17 -5.85 -17.81
N ARG A 226 17.18 -6.58 -17.27
CA ARG A 226 16.32 -6.05 -16.20
C ARG A 226 17.13 -5.77 -14.94
N GLN A 227 17.07 -4.52 -14.51
CA GLN A 227 17.58 -4.06 -13.23
C GLN A 227 16.44 -3.91 -12.22
N THR A 228 16.80 -3.90 -10.95
CA THR A 228 15.83 -3.80 -9.86
C THR A 228 16.33 -2.91 -8.73
N ILE A 229 15.48 -2.00 -8.26
CA ILE A 229 15.62 -1.31 -6.98
C ILE A 229 14.60 -1.90 -6.02
N THR A 230 15.01 -2.19 -4.78
CA THR A 230 14.08 -2.56 -3.70
C THR A 230 14.19 -1.56 -2.57
N GLY A 231 13.15 -1.39 -1.78
CA GLY A 231 13.15 -0.46 -0.67
C GLY A 231 11.91 -0.54 0.18
N LYS A 232 11.78 0.43 1.09
CA LYS A 232 10.57 0.65 1.87
C LYS A 232 9.81 1.87 1.40
N TYR A 233 8.49 1.86 1.47
CA TYR A 233 7.64 3.01 1.28
C TYR A 233 6.80 3.24 2.52
N ASN A 234 6.32 4.46 2.70
CA ASN A 234 5.35 4.78 3.74
C ASN A 234 4.27 5.67 3.15
N LEU A 235 3.02 5.38 3.50
CA LEU A 235 1.87 6.20 3.15
C LEU A 235 1.42 6.96 4.39
N TYR A 236 1.28 8.28 4.26
CA TYR A 236 0.83 9.14 5.33
C TYR A 236 -0.37 9.95 4.87
N SER A 237 -1.37 10.05 5.73
CA SER A 237 -2.40 11.08 5.61
C SER A 237 -2.22 12.05 6.74
N TYR A 238 -2.19 13.34 6.43
CA TYR A 238 -2.22 14.38 7.45
C TYR A 238 -3.27 15.41 7.10
N TRP A 239 -3.85 15.97 8.16
CA TRP A 239 -4.81 17.05 8.05
C TRP A 239 -4.05 18.33 7.68
N ARG A 240 -4.34 18.91 6.51
CA ARG A 240 -3.98 20.30 6.24
C ARG A 240 -5.09 21.21 6.73
N SER A 241 -4.71 22.38 7.22
CA SER A 241 -5.65 23.43 7.62
C SER A 241 -6.72 23.63 6.53
N ARG A 242 -7.99 23.78 6.96
CA ARG A 242 -9.21 23.85 6.12
C ARG A 242 -9.81 22.51 5.65
N GLY A 243 -9.52 21.40 6.32
CA GLY A 243 -10.27 20.15 6.08
C GLY A 243 -9.82 19.34 4.87
N ILE A 244 -8.66 19.65 4.29
CA ILE A 244 -8.12 18.91 3.15
C ILE A 244 -7.16 17.84 3.68
N TYR A 245 -7.48 16.57 3.43
CA TYR A 245 -6.55 15.47 3.66
C TYR A 245 -5.52 15.46 2.52
N ALA A 246 -4.24 15.56 2.87
CA ALA A 246 -3.16 15.34 1.93
C ALA A 246 -2.61 13.92 2.13
N ASN A 247 -2.71 13.11 1.09
CA ASN A 247 -2.13 11.79 1.05
C ASN A 247 -0.73 11.89 0.44
N GLU A 248 0.28 11.47 1.16
CA GLU A 248 1.67 11.47 0.71
C GLU A 248 2.27 10.09 0.80
N ILE A 249 3.08 9.75 -0.20
CA ILE A 249 3.88 8.54 -0.23
C ILE A 249 5.36 8.91 -0.23
N SER A 250 6.12 8.33 0.71
CA SER A 250 7.58 8.46 0.76
C SER A 250 8.25 7.15 0.40
N PHE A 251 9.43 7.24 -0.21
CA PHE A 251 10.23 6.09 -0.61
C PHE A 251 11.61 6.12 0.03
N GLN A 252 12.09 4.94 0.40
CA GLN A 252 13.37 4.65 1.02
C GLN A 252 14.01 3.45 0.32
N PRO A 253 14.62 3.65 -0.87
CA PRO A 253 15.38 2.62 -1.56
C PRO A 253 16.47 2.05 -0.65
N LYS A 254 16.71 0.74 -0.70
CA LYS A 254 17.89 0.15 -0.07
C LYS A 254 19.14 0.71 -0.73
N GLU A 255 20.06 1.23 0.09
CA GLU A 255 21.36 1.60 -0.41
C GLU A 255 22.09 0.34 -0.87
N ILE A 256 22.47 0.32 -2.15
CA ILE A 256 23.37 -0.69 -2.67
C ILE A 256 24.77 -0.14 -2.40
N PRO A 257 25.56 -0.72 -1.47
CA PRO A 257 26.89 -0.23 -1.20
C PRO A 257 27.69 -0.24 -2.50
N VAL A 258 28.16 0.93 -2.90
CA VAL A 258 29.11 1.05 -4.00
C VAL A 258 30.39 0.39 -3.49
N LYS A 259 30.69 -0.83 -3.94
CA LYS A 259 32.01 -1.41 -3.71
C LYS A 259 33.00 -0.67 -4.60
N THR A 260 33.51 0.45 -4.12
CA THR A 260 34.61 1.16 -4.74
C THR A 260 35.85 0.25 -4.59
N LYS A 261 36.27 -0.41 -5.68
CA LYS A 261 37.54 -1.13 -5.71
C LYS A 261 38.67 -0.10 -5.78
N VAL A 262 39.04 0.49 -4.65
CA VAL A 262 40.15 1.43 -4.57
C VAL A 262 41.41 0.65 -4.19
N LYS A 263 42.50 0.83 -4.95
CA LYS A 263 43.81 0.26 -4.60
C LYS A 263 44.29 0.89 -3.28
N LEU A 264 44.96 0.11 -2.43
CA LEU A 264 45.58 0.63 -1.19
C LEU A 264 46.42 1.88 -1.53
N GLY A 265 46.21 2.98 -0.79
CA GLY A 265 46.94 4.24 -0.94
C GLY A 265 46.22 5.34 -1.75
N TYR A 266 45.07 5.05 -2.35
CA TYR A 266 44.27 6.05 -3.06
C TYR A 266 43.03 6.43 -2.24
N LYS A 267 42.68 7.72 -2.19
CA LYS A 267 41.40 8.18 -1.63
C LYS A 267 40.25 7.63 -2.48
N GLU A 268 39.13 7.29 -1.84
CA GLU A 268 37.92 6.95 -2.58
C GLU A 268 37.54 8.13 -3.49
N PRO A 269 37.35 7.92 -4.81
CA PRO A 269 36.81 8.95 -5.65
C PRO A 269 35.41 9.29 -5.16
N VAL A 270 35.22 10.52 -4.69
CA VAL A 270 33.92 11.07 -4.34
C VAL A 270 33.18 11.30 -5.65
N LEU A 271 32.20 10.45 -5.95
CA LEU A 271 31.34 10.68 -7.11
C LEU A 271 30.35 11.79 -6.78
N GLU A 272 30.62 13.00 -7.27
CA GLU A 272 29.60 14.03 -7.46
C GLU A 272 28.61 13.56 -8.54
N PHE A 273 27.61 12.77 -8.15
CA PHE A 273 26.49 12.49 -9.04
C PHE A 273 25.58 13.72 -9.07
N ASN A 274 25.64 14.49 -10.17
CA ASN A 274 24.54 15.38 -10.51
C ASN A 274 23.36 14.53 -10.98
N TYR A 275 22.60 14.03 -10.01
CA TYR A 275 21.49 13.12 -10.21
C TYR A 275 20.38 13.68 -11.13
N ALA A 276 20.31 15.01 -11.29
CA ALA A 276 19.34 15.66 -12.18
C ALA A 276 19.59 15.37 -13.66
N ASN A 277 20.81 15.02 -14.05
CA ASN A 277 21.21 14.76 -15.45
C ASN A 277 21.37 13.26 -15.77
N ALA A 278 20.98 12.37 -14.86
CA ALA A 278 21.07 10.93 -15.12
C ALA A 278 20.16 10.53 -16.30
N PRO A 279 20.62 9.69 -17.24
CA PRO A 279 19.76 9.21 -18.33
C PRO A 279 18.52 8.51 -17.79
N LYS A 280 17.36 8.80 -18.38
CA LYS A 280 16.08 8.19 -18.00
C LYS A 280 16.19 6.66 -18.05
N ASN A 281 15.49 5.99 -17.15
CA ASN A 281 15.48 4.53 -17.01
C ASN A 281 16.82 3.88 -16.58
N THR A 282 17.70 4.61 -15.88
CA THR A 282 18.91 4.05 -15.26
C THR A 282 18.77 3.89 -13.75
N LEU A 283 19.69 3.13 -13.13
CA LEU A 283 19.72 2.96 -11.67
C LEU A 283 19.82 4.29 -10.93
N ASN A 284 20.72 5.18 -11.36
CA ASN A 284 20.93 6.47 -10.70
C ASN A 284 19.75 7.41 -10.91
N TYR A 285 19.09 7.34 -12.07
CA TYR A 285 17.85 8.06 -12.33
C TYR A 285 16.76 7.66 -11.33
N PHE A 286 16.44 6.38 -11.21
CA PHE A 286 15.41 5.97 -10.24
C PHE A 286 15.84 6.14 -8.79
N LYS A 287 17.13 6.05 -8.46
CA LYS A 287 17.60 6.45 -7.13
C LYS A 287 17.27 7.92 -6.84
N TYR A 288 17.50 8.83 -7.77
CA TYR A 288 17.15 10.24 -7.59
C TYR A 288 15.65 10.46 -7.35
N TRP A 289 14.81 9.89 -8.21
CA TRP A 289 13.36 10.05 -8.14
C TRP A 289 12.76 9.46 -6.87
N PHE A 290 13.35 8.40 -6.30
CA PHE A 290 12.76 7.68 -5.17
C PHE A 290 13.54 7.82 -3.85
N LYS A 291 14.74 8.41 -3.83
CA LYS A 291 15.53 8.60 -2.59
C LYS A 291 15.00 9.81 -1.81
N HIS A 292 14.65 9.59 -0.54
CA HIS A 292 14.25 10.62 0.45
C HIS A 292 13.22 11.63 -0.04
N THR A 293 12.29 11.16 -0.85
CA THR A 293 11.31 12.03 -1.50
C THR A 293 9.89 11.62 -1.12
N SER A 294 9.14 12.57 -0.56
CA SER A 294 7.69 12.45 -0.35
C SER A 294 6.95 13.08 -1.53
N TYR A 295 5.97 12.36 -2.05
CA TYR A 295 5.10 12.79 -3.14
C TYR A 295 3.66 12.89 -2.67
N LYS A 296 2.94 13.93 -3.09
CA LYS A 296 1.49 14.00 -2.96
C LYS A 296 0.85 13.02 -3.93
N VAL A 297 0.00 12.15 -3.41
CA VAL A 297 -0.77 11.17 -4.17
C VAL A 297 -2.03 11.84 -4.71
N ARG A 298 -2.24 11.77 -6.02
CA ARG A 298 -3.46 12.22 -6.69
C ARG A 298 -4.04 11.09 -7.53
N LEU A 299 -5.28 10.73 -7.25
CA LEU A 299 -6.06 9.83 -8.08
C LEU A 299 -6.59 10.61 -9.27
N GLU A 300 -6.31 10.12 -10.47
CA GLU A 300 -6.83 10.68 -11.72
C GLU A 300 -7.95 9.81 -12.28
N ASN A 301 -8.74 10.39 -13.18
CA ASN A 301 -9.77 9.67 -13.92
C ASN A 301 -9.16 8.44 -14.64
N GLY A 302 -9.85 7.30 -14.58
CA GLY A 302 -9.42 6.08 -15.28
C GLY A 302 -8.39 5.23 -14.53
N ASN A 303 -8.41 5.23 -13.19
CA ASN A 303 -7.52 4.42 -12.33
C ASN A 303 -6.02 4.72 -12.48
N ARG A 304 -5.66 5.94 -12.87
CA ARG A 304 -4.26 6.39 -12.88
C ARG A 304 -3.93 7.13 -11.60
N ILE A 305 -2.67 7.05 -11.18
CA ILE A 305 -2.20 7.74 -9.98
C ILE A 305 -1.00 8.59 -10.32
N ASN A 306 -1.09 9.88 -10.00
CA ASN A 306 0.03 10.80 -10.13
C ASN A 306 0.61 11.09 -8.75
N LEU A 307 1.90 10.77 -8.58
CA LEU A 307 2.68 11.17 -7.42
C LEU A 307 3.43 12.46 -7.78
N THR A 308 3.15 13.54 -7.06
CA THR A 308 3.65 14.88 -7.44
C THR A 308 4.44 15.52 -6.31
N LYS A 309 5.57 16.12 -6.68
CA LYS A 309 6.39 16.94 -5.78
C LYS A 309 6.77 18.24 -6.47
N GLU A 310 6.62 19.34 -5.76
CA GLU A 310 7.16 20.64 -6.17
C GLU A 310 8.47 20.85 -5.41
N VAL A 311 9.50 21.26 -6.13
CA VAL A 311 10.82 21.58 -5.58
C VAL A 311 11.22 22.93 -6.14
N ASP A 312 11.75 23.82 -5.31
CA ASP A 312 12.40 25.02 -5.81
C ASP A 312 13.62 24.61 -6.65
N ASN A 313 13.96 25.34 -7.71
CA ASN A 313 15.00 24.96 -8.68
C ASN A 313 16.44 24.90 -8.11
N ASN A 314 16.60 24.97 -6.79
CA ASN A 314 17.82 24.66 -6.07
C ASN A 314 17.73 23.21 -5.54
N PRO A 315 18.11 22.18 -6.32
CA PRO A 315 18.25 20.84 -5.77
C PRO A 315 19.22 20.89 -4.58
N PRO A 316 19.04 20.04 -3.55
CA PRO A 316 20.00 19.96 -2.46
C PRO A 316 21.38 19.66 -3.05
N VAL A 317 22.27 20.63 -2.97
CA VAL A 317 23.70 20.42 -3.15
C VAL A 317 24.15 19.71 -1.88
N GLU A 318 24.53 18.44 -1.96
CA GLU A 318 25.30 17.82 -0.88
C GLU A 318 26.63 18.56 -0.81
N PHE A 319 26.76 19.49 0.14
CA PHE A 319 28.00 20.21 0.37
C PHE A 319 29.05 19.23 0.91
N SER A 320 30.15 19.08 0.17
CA SER A 320 31.37 18.44 0.68
C SER A 320 31.96 19.28 1.82
N PRO A 321 32.46 18.69 2.92
CA PRO A 321 33.15 19.46 3.94
C PRO A 321 34.41 20.10 3.36
N ASN A 322 34.58 21.40 3.66
CA ASN A 322 35.70 22.22 3.23
C ASN A 322 37.07 21.55 3.43
N HIS A 323 37.93 21.65 2.41
CA HIS A 323 39.37 21.49 2.56
C HIS A 323 39.88 22.44 3.66
N LYS A 324 40.57 21.92 4.68
CA LYS A 324 41.55 22.72 5.40
C LYS A 324 42.84 22.71 4.58
N ASN A 325 43.37 23.90 4.33
CA ASN A 325 44.68 24.16 3.70
C ASN A 325 45.81 23.40 4.39
#